data_AF-A0A7X7B8S6-F1
#
_entry.id   AF-A0A7X7B8S6-F1
#
_cell.length_a   1.000
_cell.length_b   1.000
_cell.length_c   1.000
_cell.angle_alpha   90.00
_cell.angle_beta   90.00
_cell.angle_gamma   90.00
#
_symmetry.space_group_name_H-M   'P 1'
#
loop_
_entity.id
_entity.type
_entity.pdbx_description
1 polymer ?
#
loop_
_entity_poly.entity_id
_entity_poly.type
_entity_poly.pdbx_seq_one_letter_code
_entity_poly.pdbx_strand_id
1 'polypeptide(L)'
;MNPTQLPVQIIPKRLVRQNLNVVYPMVTAGTNPMAMHTMNRQIYSLVDRLIAEQGYYQSPQTISVTGYFEIKNNQRGVLSISIINYAYPERAAHGLTIIKSLNFDIRTGSNYSLEQLFIPGSDYQTRLETIIKEQIREREIPVITEFPGVSPRQDYYIADKALVIYYQLYELAPYAYGFPQFPISVYELQDIIREDSLLAPMLMNS
;
A
#
# COMPACT_ATOMS: atom_id res chain seq x y z
N MET A 1 16.21 14.84 -22.27
CA MET A 1 16.64 13.80 -21.31
C MET A 1 15.96 14.10 -20.00
N ASN A 2 15.03 13.25 -19.54
CA ASN A 2 14.54 13.37 -18.16
C ASN A 2 15.73 13.07 -17.24
N PRO A 3 16.10 13.98 -16.32
CA PRO A 3 17.22 13.73 -15.42
C PRO A 3 16.96 12.44 -14.65
N THR A 4 17.97 11.57 -14.58
CA THR A 4 17.91 10.30 -13.86
C THR A 4 17.42 10.56 -12.44
N GLN A 5 16.20 10.13 -12.14
CA GLN A 5 15.57 10.43 -10.87
C GLN A 5 16.00 9.39 -9.84
N LEU A 6 16.87 9.83 -8.92
CA LEU A 6 17.39 8.99 -7.85
C LEU A 6 16.29 8.64 -6.83
N PRO A 7 16.44 7.50 -6.13
CA PRO A 7 15.59 7.15 -4.98
C PRO A 7 15.54 8.28 -3.95
N VAL A 8 14.38 8.45 -3.30
CA VAL A 8 14.30 9.37 -2.17
C VAL A 8 15.01 8.81 -0.94
N GLN A 9 15.54 9.68 -0.09
CA GLN A 9 16.10 9.28 1.20
C GLN A 9 15.01 9.24 2.26
N ILE A 10 14.91 8.12 2.98
CA ILE A 10 13.88 7.87 3.99
C ILE A 10 14.56 7.56 5.32
N ILE A 11 14.09 8.20 6.39
CA ILE A 11 14.49 7.87 7.75
C ILE A 11 13.27 7.37 8.55
N PRO A 12 13.45 6.44 9.49
CA PRO A 12 12.38 6.07 10.40
C PRO A 12 12.16 7.19 11.43
N LYS A 13 10.88 7.54 11.65
CA LYS A 13 10.41 8.33 12.78
C LYS A 13 9.61 7.45 13.73
N ARG A 14 9.57 7.82 15.01
CA ARG A 14 8.85 7.08 16.04
C ARG A 14 7.80 7.97 16.68
N LEU A 15 6.59 7.44 16.84
CA LEU A 15 5.52 8.00 17.64
C LEU A 15 5.33 7.09 18.86
N VAL A 16 5.75 7.57 20.03
CA VAL A 16 5.70 6.81 21.28
C VAL A 16 4.84 7.54 22.30
N ARG A 17 3.86 6.83 22.85
CA ARG A 17 3.02 7.25 24.00
C ARG A 17 2.71 6.02 24.86
N GLN A 18 1.96 6.19 25.95
CA GLN A 18 1.46 5.05 26.71
C GLN A 18 0.70 4.08 25.79
N ASN A 19 1.06 2.81 25.79
CA ASN A 19 0.48 1.77 24.93
C ASN A 19 0.54 2.07 23.41
N LEU A 20 1.41 2.96 22.96
CA LEU A 20 1.59 3.30 21.54
C LEU A 20 3.07 3.30 21.16
N ASN A 21 3.44 2.50 20.17
CA ASN A 21 4.78 2.49 19.61
C ASN A 21 4.72 2.24 18.10
N VAL A 22 4.66 3.32 17.32
CA VAL A 22 4.57 3.25 15.86
C VAL A 22 5.82 3.84 15.22
N VAL A 23 6.47 3.06 14.37
CA VAL A 23 7.56 3.50 13.51
C VAL A 23 7.01 3.79 12.12
N TYR A 24 7.26 4.97 11.58
CA TYR A 24 6.76 5.38 10.26
C TYR A 24 7.85 6.08 9.43
N PRO A 25 7.76 6.08 8.09
CA PRO A 25 8.79 6.66 7.24
C PRO A 25 8.66 8.18 7.14
N MET A 26 9.79 8.86 7.02
CA MET A 26 9.85 10.26 6.65
C MET A 26 10.83 10.45 5.49
N VAL A 27 10.35 11.03 4.39
CA VAL A 27 11.17 11.44 3.25
C VAL A 27 11.98 12.69 3.66
N THR A 28 13.28 12.70 3.37
CA THR A 28 14.21 13.74 3.83
C THR A 28 15.02 14.40 2.70
N ALA A 29 15.20 13.71 1.58
CA ALA A 29 15.91 14.22 0.40
C ALA A 29 15.55 13.41 -0.86
N GLY A 30 16.12 13.77 -2.00
CA GLY A 30 15.91 13.10 -3.29
C GLY A 30 14.68 13.58 -4.08
N THR A 31 14.01 14.63 -3.61
CA THR A 31 12.97 15.34 -4.34
C THR A 31 12.90 16.81 -3.92
N ASN A 32 12.02 17.59 -4.55
CA ASN A 32 11.80 19.00 -4.21
C ASN A 32 11.05 19.16 -2.86
N PRO A 33 11.21 20.30 -2.17
CA PRO A 33 10.61 20.52 -0.85
C PRO A 33 9.09 20.39 -0.81
N MET A 34 8.37 20.78 -1.87
CA MET A 34 6.90 20.73 -1.91
C MET A 34 6.40 19.28 -1.98
N ALA A 35 6.97 18.47 -2.87
CA ALA A 35 6.64 17.05 -2.97
C ALA A 35 7.00 16.29 -1.68
N MET A 36 8.18 16.57 -1.11
CA MET A 36 8.60 16.00 0.16
C MET A 36 7.62 16.33 1.30
N HIS A 37 7.23 17.60 1.44
CA HIS A 37 6.24 18.02 2.43
C HIS A 37 4.89 17.33 2.20
N THR A 38 4.45 17.24 0.95
CA THR A 38 3.17 16.61 0.57
C THR A 38 3.14 15.11 0.87
N MET A 39 4.22 14.38 0.58
CA MET A 39 4.35 12.96 0.94
C MET A 39 4.37 12.76 2.46
N ASN A 40 5.21 13.51 3.18
CA ASN A 40 5.31 13.38 4.63
C ASN A 40 4.00 13.70 5.35
N ARG A 41 3.25 14.70 4.88
CA ARG A 41 1.91 15.01 5.41
C ARG A 41 0.96 13.83 5.22
N GLN A 42 0.92 13.25 4.02
CA GLN A 42 0.04 12.11 3.72
C GLN A 42 0.44 10.85 4.51
N ILE A 43 1.73 10.58 4.66
CA ILE A 43 2.23 9.46 5.49
C ILE A 43 1.77 9.65 6.93
N TYR A 44 2.02 10.82 7.53
CA TYR A 44 1.60 11.10 8.90
C TYR A 44 0.08 11.02 9.07
N SER A 45 -0.69 11.59 8.13
CA SER A 45 -2.15 11.51 8.16
C SER A 45 -2.67 10.08 8.07
N LEU A 46 -2.03 9.19 7.29
CA LEU A 46 -2.40 7.79 7.26
C LEU A 46 -2.08 7.09 8.58
N VAL A 47 -0.89 7.32 9.15
CA VAL A 47 -0.47 6.76 10.44
C VAL A 47 -1.46 7.16 11.55
N ASP A 48 -1.78 8.45 11.64
CA ASP A 48 -2.72 8.98 12.63
C ASP A 48 -4.12 8.40 12.45
N ARG A 49 -4.59 8.29 11.20
CA ARG A 49 -5.88 7.68 10.88
C ARG A 49 -5.95 6.22 11.30
N LEU A 50 -4.92 5.42 11.01
CA LEU A 50 -4.89 4.00 11.39
C LEU A 50 -4.92 3.83 12.92
N ILE A 51 -4.19 4.67 13.65
CA ILE A 51 -4.24 4.69 15.12
C ILE A 51 -5.67 5.02 15.61
N ALA A 52 -6.33 6.00 14.99
CA ALA A 52 -7.69 6.41 15.33
C ALA A 52 -8.74 5.35 14.99
N GLU A 53 -8.67 4.74 13.80
CA GLU A 53 -9.60 3.69 13.33
C GLU A 53 -9.55 2.45 14.22
N GLN A 54 -8.40 2.17 14.83
CA GLN A 54 -8.21 1.06 15.76
C GLN A 54 -8.59 1.41 17.21
N GLY A 55 -9.19 2.57 17.46
CA GLY A 55 -9.80 2.92 18.74
C GLY A 55 -8.84 3.49 19.79
N TYR A 56 -7.55 3.68 19.47
CA TYR A 56 -6.55 4.06 20.46
C TYR A 56 -6.86 5.39 21.15
N TYR A 57 -7.32 6.41 20.42
CA TYR A 57 -7.58 7.72 21.00
C TYR A 57 -8.80 7.73 21.94
N GLN A 58 -9.71 6.77 21.78
CA GLN A 58 -10.88 6.60 22.62
C GLN A 58 -10.54 5.86 23.91
N SER A 59 -9.60 4.91 23.87
CA SER A 59 -9.26 4.05 25.01
C SER A 59 -7.74 3.79 25.13
N PRO A 60 -6.90 4.83 25.30
CA PRO A 60 -5.44 4.69 25.24
C PRO A 60 -4.86 3.89 26.42
N GLN A 61 -5.60 3.73 27.52
CA GLN A 61 -5.17 2.93 28.68
C GLN A 61 -5.35 1.42 28.46
N THR A 62 -6.28 1.02 27.59
CA THR A 62 -6.68 -0.39 27.42
C THR A 62 -6.46 -0.90 26.01
N ILE A 63 -6.08 -0.06 25.05
CA ILE A 63 -5.72 -0.48 23.70
C ILE A 63 -4.24 -0.22 23.47
N SER A 64 -3.51 -1.28 23.13
CA SER A 64 -2.13 -1.19 22.70
C SER A 64 -2.03 -1.15 21.17
N VAL A 65 -1.20 -0.26 20.64
CA VAL A 65 -0.96 -0.13 19.19
C VAL A 65 0.52 -0.13 18.92
N THR A 66 0.95 -1.04 18.06
CA THR A 66 2.31 -1.08 17.50
C THR A 66 2.25 -1.00 15.99
N GLY A 67 3.22 -0.34 15.37
CA GLY A 67 3.26 -0.26 13.92
C GLY A 67 4.66 -0.09 13.35
N TYR A 68 4.80 -0.47 12.11
CA TYR A 68 6.02 -0.33 11.32
C TYR A 68 5.65 -0.05 9.85
N PHE A 69 6.67 0.14 9.03
CA PHE A 69 6.49 0.36 7.60
C PHE A 69 7.42 -0.51 6.78
N GLU A 70 7.02 -0.75 5.53
CA GLU A 70 7.83 -1.40 4.52
C GLU A 70 7.92 -0.51 3.29
N ILE A 71 9.11 -0.38 2.73
CA ILE A 71 9.31 0.26 1.43
C ILE A 71 9.16 -0.84 0.38
N LYS A 72 8.12 -0.72 -0.44
CA LYS A 72 7.79 -1.70 -1.50
C LYS A 72 8.47 -1.34 -2.83
N ASN A 73 8.60 -0.04 -3.12
CA ASN A 73 9.38 0.47 -4.23
C ASN A 73 9.94 1.85 -3.90
N ASN A 74 11.14 2.18 -4.38
CA ASN A 74 11.75 3.50 -4.28
C ASN A 74 12.66 3.73 -5.50
N GLN A 75 12.13 3.45 -6.68
CA GLN A 75 12.86 3.47 -7.94
C GLN A 75 12.01 4.11 -9.03
N ARG A 76 12.68 4.59 -10.10
CA ARG A 76 12.04 5.13 -11.32
C ARG A 76 11.06 6.29 -11.04
N GLY A 77 11.34 7.08 -10.01
CA GLY A 77 10.48 8.20 -9.60
C GLY A 77 9.21 7.80 -8.85
N VAL A 78 9.07 6.53 -8.47
CA VAL A 78 7.90 6.02 -7.73
C VAL A 78 8.33 5.55 -6.35
N LEU A 79 7.61 6.02 -5.32
CA LEU A 79 7.76 5.57 -3.95
C LEU A 79 6.48 4.85 -3.52
N SER A 80 6.59 3.56 -3.25
CA SER A 80 5.49 2.75 -2.72
C SER A 80 5.85 2.27 -1.31
N ILE A 81 4.97 2.54 -0.35
CA ILE A 81 5.17 2.25 1.08
C ILE A 81 3.91 1.59 1.62
N SER A 82 4.08 0.55 2.43
CA SER A 82 3.00 0.02 3.27
C SER A 82 3.21 0.43 4.73
N ILE A 83 2.14 0.87 5.39
CA ILE A 83 2.05 1.12 6.83
C ILE A 83 1.25 -0.03 7.45
N ILE A 84 1.84 -0.69 8.44
CA ILE A 84 1.28 -1.86 9.11
C ILE A 84 1.05 -1.49 10.57
N ASN A 85 -0.21 -1.47 11.00
CA ASN A 85 -0.58 -1.21 12.39
C ASN A 85 -1.30 -2.40 12.99
N TYR A 86 -0.78 -2.89 14.11
CA TYR A 86 -1.41 -3.89 14.95
C TYR A 86 -1.98 -3.23 16.20
N ALA A 87 -3.27 -3.47 16.47
CA ALA A 87 -3.93 -3.04 17.69
C ALA A 87 -4.42 -4.23 18.50
N TYR A 88 -4.23 -4.17 19.81
CA TYR A 88 -4.69 -5.18 20.76
C TYR A 88 -5.40 -4.52 21.94
N PRO A 89 -6.74 -4.65 22.02
CA PRO A 89 -7.50 -4.33 23.22
C PRO A 89 -7.19 -5.33 24.34
N GLU A 90 -7.00 -4.84 25.56
CA GLU A 90 -6.72 -5.66 26.73
C GLU A 90 -7.81 -6.73 26.90
N ARG A 91 -7.39 -7.97 27.18
CA ARG A 91 -8.27 -9.14 27.39
C ARG A 91 -9.01 -9.61 26.13
N ALA A 92 -8.75 -9.04 24.96
CA ALA A 92 -9.24 -9.60 23.71
C ALA A 92 -8.55 -10.94 23.41
N ALA A 93 -9.24 -11.82 22.69
CA ALA A 93 -8.70 -13.12 22.28
C ALA A 93 -7.55 -12.98 21.26
N HIS A 94 -7.59 -11.94 20.43
CA HIS A 94 -6.52 -11.57 19.50
C HIS A 94 -6.59 -10.07 19.19
N GLY A 95 -5.53 -9.54 18.60
CA GLY A 95 -5.53 -8.19 18.06
C GLY A 95 -5.94 -8.16 16.60
N LEU A 96 -5.85 -6.99 15.99
CA LEU A 96 -6.16 -6.76 14.58
C LEU A 96 -5.01 -6.02 13.91
N THR A 97 -4.50 -6.57 12.81
CA THR A 97 -3.54 -5.89 11.95
C THR A 97 -4.27 -5.27 10.76
N ILE A 98 -3.99 -4.00 10.48
CA ILE A 98 -4.44 -3.29 9.26
C ILE A 98 -3.20 -2.89 8.47
N ILE A 99 -3.24 -3.11 7.14
CA ILE A 99 -2.18 -2.69 6.22
C ILE A 99 -2.76 -1.68 5.23
N LYS A 100 -2.19 -0.47 5.17
CA LYS A 100 -2.53 0.52 4.14
C LYS A 100 -1.29 0.99 3.40
N SER A 101 -1.42 1.20 2.10
CA SER A 101 -0.31 1.56 1.24
C SER A 101 -0.50 2.95 0.63
N LEU A 102 0.62 3.63 0.40
CA LEU A 102 0.73 4.90 -0.29
C LEU A 102 1.68 4.73 -1.47
N ASN A 103 1.27 5.19 -2.64
CA ASN A 103 1.95 5.05 -3.92
C ASN A 103 2.12 6.44 -4.51
N PHE A 104 3.34 6.97 -4.41
CA PHE A 104 3.64 8.36 -4.77
C PHE A 104 4.41 8.46 -6.08
N ASP A 105 4.05 9.46 -6.89
CA ASP A 105 5.01 10.11 -7.78
C ASP A 105 5.88 11.04 -6.93
N ILE A 106 7.18 10.77 -6.86
CA ILE A 106 8.07 11.53 -5.97
C ILE A 106 8.28 12.97 -6.46
N ARG A 107 8.02 13.29 -7.73
CA ARG A 107 8.17 14.64 -8.29
C ARG A 107 7.09 15.58 -7.79
N THR A 108 5.85 15.07 -7.70
CA THR A 108 4.68 15.85 -7.31
C THR A 108 4.32 15.64 -5.84
N GLY A 109 4.69 14.48 -5.28
CA GLY A 109 4.26 14.01 -3.97
C GLY A 109 2.82 13.49 -3.96
N SER A 110 2.19 13.36 -5.13
CA SER A 110 0.80 12.90 -5.27
C SER A 110 0.71 11.40 -5.04
N ASN A 111 -0.21 10.98 -4.16
CA ASN A 111 -0.57 9.58 -3.97
C ASN A 111 -1.63 9.17 -5.01
N TYR A 112 -1.44 8.07 -5.72
CA TYR A 112 -2.36 7.61 -6.77
C TYR A 112 -3.32 6.54 -6.21
N SER A 113 -4.60 6.65 -6.54
CA SER A 113 -5.55 5.53 -6.42
C SER A 113 -5.26 4.45 -7.46
N LEU A 114 -5.86 3.27 -7.28
CA LEU A 114 -5.68 2.16 -8.22
C LEU A 114 -6.20 2.52 -9.62
N GLU A 115 -7.38 3.13 -9.71
CA GLU A 115 -7.98 3.58 -10.97
C GLU A 115 -7.07 4.54 -11.75
N GLN A 116 -6.34 5.43 -11.06
CA GLN A 116 -5.43 6.39 -11.69
C GLN A 116 -4.22 5.74 -12.38
N LEU A 117 -4.02 4.42 -12.23
CA LEU A 117 -2.98 3.69 -12.95
C LEU A 117 -3.37 3.35 -14.39
N PHE A 118 -4.67 3.38 -14.70
CA PHE A 118 -5.22 2.84 -15.94
C PHE A 118 -5.88 3.92 -16.80
N ILE A 119 -6.00 3.64 -18.10
CA ILE A 119 -6.65 4.54 -19.05
C ILE A 119 -8.11 4.75 -18.60
N PRO A 120 -8.63 5.99 -18.54
CA PRO A 120 -10.02 6.23 -18.16
C PRO A 120 -11.00 5.45 -19.04
N GLY A 121 -11.93 4.73 -18.40
CA GLY A 121 -12.90 3.87 -19.08
C GLY A 121 -12.34 2.50 -19.53
N SER A 122 -11.08 2.18 -19.25
CA SER A 122 -10.58 0.81 -19.41
C SER A 122 -11.20 -0.13 -18.37
N ASP A 123 -11.38 -1.40 -18.75
CA ASP A 123 -11.94 -2.43 -17.88
C ASP A 123 -10.86 -3.08 -16.98
N TYR A 124 -10.12 -2.23 -16.26
CA TYR A 124 -8.97 -2.66 -15.48
C TYR A 124 -9.37 -3.61 -14.34
N GLN A 125 -10.52 -3.38 -13.69
CA GLN A 125 -10.99 -4.24 -12.60
C GLN A 125 -11.18 -5.68 -13.10
N THR A 126 -11.90 -5.88 -14.20
CA THR A 126 -12.10 -7.22 -14.77
C THR A 126 -10.79 -7.89 -15.17
N ARG A 127 -9.84 -7.14 -15.78
CA ARG A 127 -8.52 -7.67 -16.12
C ARG A 127 -7.77 -8.15 -14.87
N LEU A 128 -7.73 -7.33 -13.81
CA LEU A 128 -7.06 -7.69 -12.55
C LEU A 128 -7.76 -8.88 -11.88
N GLU A 129 -9.09 -8.91 -11.85
CA GLU A 129 -9.86 -10.00 -11.27
C GLU A 129 -9.60 -11.33 -11.96
N THR A 130 -9.51 -11.36 -13.29
CA THR A 130 -9.17 -12.58 -14.04
C THR A 130 -7.80 -13.12 -13.61
N ILE A 131 -6.78 -12.27 -13.59
CA ILE A 131 -5.42 -12.67 -13.20
C ILE A 131 -5.38 -13.16 -11.74
N ILE A 132 -6.08 -12.47 -10.83
CA ILE A 132 -6.15 -12.86 -9.40
C ILE A 132 -6.87 -14.20 -9.23
N LYS A 133 -7.98 -14.43 -9.94
CA LYS A 133 -8.71 -15.72 -9.89
C LYS A 133 -7.83 -16.88 -10.36
N GLU A 134 -7.02 -16.66 -11.39
CA GLU A 134 -6.05 -17.66 -11.85
C GLU A 134 -5.02 -17.97 -10.76
N GLN A 135 -4.42 -16.95 -10.13
CA GLN A 135 -3.48 -17.14 -9.02
C GLN A 135 -4.11 -17.81 -7.80
N ILE A 136 -5.38 -17.49 -7.47
CA ILE A 136 -6.14 -18.15 -6.39
C ILE A 136 -6.24 -19.65 -6.65
N ARG A 137 -6.60 -20.03 -7.89
CA ARG A 137 -6.74 -21.42 -8.31
C ARG A 137 -5.40 -22.16 -8.29
N GLU A 138 -4.36 -21.56 -8.86
CA GLU A 138 -3.02 -22.17 -8.95
C GLU A 138 -2.36 -22.39 -7.60
N ARG A 139 -2.62 -21.51 -6.64
CA ARG A 139 -2.07 -21.58 -5.27
C ARG A 139 -3.00 -22.29 -4.30
N GLU A 140 -4.13 -22.81 -4.77
CA GLU A 140 -5.16 -23.49 -3.97
C GLU A 140 -5.56 -22.69 -2.72
N ILE A 141 -5.74 -21.37 -2.88
CA ILE A 141 -6.01 -20.48 -1.74
C ILE A 141 -7.37 -20.83 -1.14
N PRO A 142 -7.47 -21.07 0.18
CA PRO A 142 -8.73 -21.42 0.83
C PRO A 142 -9.61 -20.17 0.97
N VAL A 143 -10.39 -19.85 -0.05
CA VAL A 143 -11.32 -18.71 -0.03
C VAL A 143 -12.45 -18.97 0.97
N ILE A 144 -12.79 -18.00 1.82
CA ILE A 144 -13.81 -18.17 2.89
C ILE A 144 -15.20 -18.40 2.30
N THR A 145 -15.56 -17.62 1.28
CA THR A 145 -16.82 -17.72 0.55
C THR A 145 -16.56 -17.63 -0.96
N GLU A 146 -16.66 -16.42 -1.50
CA GLU A 146 -16.49 -16.07 -2.90
C GLU A 146 -15.40 -15.02 -3.02
N PHE A 147 -14.73 -14.99 -4.17
CA PHE A 147 -13.75 -13.94 -4.43
C PHE A 147 -14.46 -12.57 -4.46
N PRO A 148 -14.09 -11.60 -3.59
CA PRO A 148 -14.81 -10.34 -3.44
C PRO A 148 -14.60 -9.35 -4.60
N GLY A 149 -13.83 -9.73 -5.62
CA GLY A 149 -13.49 -8.87 -6.74
C GLY A 149 -12.33 -7.92 -6.43
N VAL A 150 -12.14 -6.93 -7.32
CA VAL A 150 -11.22 -5.81 -7.11
C VAL A 150 -12.03 -4.55 -6.93
N SER A 151 -11.99 -3.96 -5.73
CA SER A 151 -12.68 -2.70 -5.45
C SER A 151 -12.04 -1.51 -6.17
N PRO A 152 -12.78 -0.45 -6.55
CA PRO A 152 -12.18 0.81 -7.01
C PRO A 152 -11.24 1.46 -5.98
N ARG A 153 -11.41 1.11 -4.69
CA ARG A 153 -10.56 1.53 -3.58
C ARG A 153 -9.69 0.38 -3.05
N GLN A 154 -9.46 -0.66 -3.84
CA GLN A 154 -8.64 -1.80 -3.44
C GLN A 154 -7.26 -1.32 -3.00
N ASP A 155 -6.79 -1.87 -1.90
CA ASP A 155 -5.44 -1.58 -1.44
C ASP A 155 -4.41 -2.27 -2.35
N TYR A 156 -3.37 -1.51 -2.71
CA TYR A 156 -2.32 -1.99 -3.59
C TYR A 156 -0.98 -1.32 -3.27
N TYR A 157 0.09 -1.96 -3.70
CA TYR A 157 1.41 -1.35 -3.75
C TYR A 157 2.10 -1.68 -5.08
N ILE A 158 3.16 -0.95 -5.40
CA ILE A 158 4.02 -1.20 -6.56
C ILE A 158 5.34 -1.76 -6.04
N ALA A 159 5.80 -2.87 -6.61
CA ALA A 159 7.08 -3.48 -6.30
C ALA A 159 7.84 -3.76 -7.60
N ASP A 160 8.88 -2.96 -7.87
CA ASP A 160 9.61 -2.97 -9.14
C ASP A 160 8.64 -3.00 -10.35
N LYS A 161 8.63 -4.09 -11.12
CA LYS A 161 7.79 -4.27 -12.31
C LYS A 161 6.47 -5.00 -12.05
N ALA A 162 5.96 -4.95 -10.82
CA ALA A 162 4.69 -5.55 -10.45
C ALA A 162 3.75 -4.55 -9.77
N LEU A 163 2.48 -4.60 -10.17
CA LEU A 163 1.36 -4.13 -9.38
C LEU A 163 0.98 -5.25 -8.41
N VAL A 164 0.95 -4.99 -7.11
CA VAL A 164 0.53 -6.00 -6.12
C VAL A 164 -0.79 -5.59 -5.49
N ILE A 165 -1.82 -6.39 -5.75
CA ILE A 165 -3.12 -6.28 -5.07
C ILE A 165 -3.09 -7.15 -3.81
N TYR A 166 -3.65 -6.64 -2.72
CA TYR A 166 -3.74 -7.41 -1.49
C TYR A 166 -5.06 -7.23 -0.76
N TYR A 167 -5.37 -8.21 0.07
CA TYR A 167 -6.62 -8.30 0.82
C TYR A 167 -6.33 -8.33 2.32
N GLN A 168 -7.15 -7.65 3.12
CA GLN A 168 -7.06 -7.59 4.57
C GLN A 168 -7.39 -8.95 5.20
N LEU A 169 -7.11 -9.09 6.50
CA LEU A 169 -7.49 -10.27 7.26
C LEU A 169 -9.00 -10.52 7.15
N TYR A 170 -9.39 -11.77 6.88
CA TYR A 170 -10.76 -12.21 6.66
C TYR A 170 -11.47 -11.66 5.41
N GLU A 171 -10.81 -10.85 4.59
CA GLU A 171 -11.44 -10.31 3.38
C GLU A 171 -11.56 -11.36 2.27
N LEU A 172 -10.55 -12.25 2.15
CA LEU A 172 -10.52 -13.30 1.12
C LEU A 172 -10.31 -14.70 1.70
N ALA A 173 -9.36 -14.85 2.63
CA ALA A 173 -8.94 -16.13 3.18
C ALA A 173 -8.96 -16.11 4.73
N PRO A 174 -9.03 -17.28 5.40
CA PRO A 174 -8.99 -17.37 6.86
C PRO A 174 -7.79 -16.65 7.45
N TYR A 175 -7.93 -16.19 8.70
CA TYR A 175 -6.89 -15.46 9.44
C TYR A 175 -5.50 -16.13 9.40
N ALA A 176 -5.45 -17.47 9.47
CA ALA A 176 -4.21 -18.23 9.45
C ALA A 176 -3.43 -18.11 8.13
N TYR A 177 -4.11 -17.76 7.03
CA TYR A 177 -3.47 -17.50 5.73
C TYR A 177 -2.81 -16.10 5.68
N GLY A 178 -3.13 -15.22 6.63
CA GLY A 178 -2.59 -13.87 6.69
C GLY A 178 -3.23 -12.95 5.65
N PHE A 179 -2.38 -12.18 4.96
CA PHE A 179 -2.78 -11.20 3.94
C PHE A 179 -2.49 -11.74 2.55
N PRO A 180 -3.49 -12.26 1.80
CA PRO A 180 -3.29 -12.66 0.42
C PRO A 180 -2.75 -11.50 -0.42
N GLN A 181 -1.69 -11.77 -1.17
CA GLN A 181 -1.02 -10.82 -2.07
C GLN A 181 -0.90 -11.45 -3.45
N PHE A 182 -1.23 -10.66 -4.47
CA PHE A 182 -1.31 -11.06 -5.87
C PHE A 182 -0.44 -10.10 -6.70
N PRO A 183 0.83 -10.45 -6.95
CA PRO A 183 1.68 -9.70 -7.86
C PRO A 183 1.21 -9.92 -9.30
N ILE A 184 1.08 -8.83 -10.05
CA ILE A 184 0.64 -8.80 -11.45
C ILE A 184 1.71 -8.06 -12.24
N SER A 185 2.23 -8.72 -13.28
CA SER A 185 3.28 -8.13 -14.10
C SER A 185 2.74 -6.90 -14.82
N VAL A 186 3.49 -5.79 -14.81
CA VAL A 186 3.08 -4.59 -15.57
C VAL A 186 3.00 -4.85 -17.07
N TYR A 187 3.71 -5.87 -17.58
CA TYR A 187 3.65 -6.28 -18.98
C TYR A 187 2.31 -6.91 -19.36
N GLU A 188 1.60 -7.55 -18.43
CA GLU A 188 0.25 -8.10 -18.66
C GLU A 188 -0.83 -7.00 -18.72
N LEU A 189 -0.48 -5.79 -18.29
CA LEU A 189 -1.37 -4.64 -18.18
C LEU A 189 -0.99 -3.52 -19.17
N GLN A 190 0.04 -3.72 -20.00
CA GLN A 190 0.65 -2.66 -20.81
C GLN A 190 -0.34 -1.93 -21.72
N ASP A 191 -1.33 -2.65 -22.26
CA ASP A 191 -2.35 -2.11 -23.17
C ASP A 191 -3.37 -1.17 -22.48
N ILE A 192 -3.47 -1.24 -21.16
CA ILE A 192 -4.44 -0.47 -20.36
C ILE A 192 -3.79 0.49 -19.36
N ILE A 193 -2.45 0.52 -19.26
CA ILE A 193 -1.71 1.45 -18.41
C ILE A 193 -1.80 2.86 -18.97
N ARG A 194 -2.12 3.82 -18.10
CA ARG A 194 -2.11 5.24 -18.44
C ARG A 194 -0.68 5.78 -18.45
N GLU A 195 -0.30 6.54 -19.48
CA GLU A 195 1.08 6.99 -19.72
C GLU A 195 1.66 7.88 -18.61
N ASP A 196 0.83 8.70 -17.95
CA ASP A 196 1.23 9.58 -16.84
C ASP A 196 1.01 8.93 -15.45
N SER A 197 0.88 7.60 -15.41
CA SER A 197 0.70 6.85 -14.17
C SER A 197 2.00 6.37 -13.53
N LEU A 198 1.87 5.80 -12.33
CA LEU A 198 3.00 5.19 -11.61
C LEU A 198 3.46 3.86 -12.22
N LEU A 199 2.64 3.20 -13.07
CA LEU A 199 3.03 1.95 -13.73
C LEU A 199 3.79 2.19 -15.04
N ALA A 200 3.56 3.33 -15.72
CA ALA A 200 4.21 3.61 -17.00
C ALA A 200 5.75 3.57 -16.93
N PRO A 201 6.42 4.13 -15.90
CA PRO A 201 7.87 4.03 -15.79
C PRO A 201 8.39 2.61 -15.53
N MET A 202 7.54 1.69 -15.06
CA MET A 202 7.91 0.30 -14.76
C MET A 202 8.02 -0.58 -16.02
N LEU A 203 7.41 -0.15 -17.14
CA LEU A 203 7.52 -0.83 -18.43
C LEU A 203 8.90 -0.66 -19.08
N MET A 204 9.66 0.37 -18.68
CA MET A 204 10.96 0.66 -19.27
C MET A 204 12.03 -0.36 -18.85
N ASN A 205 12.79 -0.86 -19.82
CA ASN A 205 14.00 -1.63 -19.56
C ASN A 205 15.14 -0.65 -19.26
N SER A 206 15.78 -0.81 -18.09
CA SER A 206 16.98 -0.09 -17.68
C SER A 206 18.24 -0.68 -18.30
#